data_AF-A0AB39WLY5-F1
#
_entry.id   AF-A0AB39WLY5-F1
#
_cell.length_a   1.000
_cell.length_b   1.000
_cell.length_c   1.000
_cell.angle_alpha   90.00
_cell.angle_beta   90.00
_cell.angle_gamma   90.00
#
_symmetry.space_group_name_H-M   'P 1'
#
loop_
_entity.id
_entity.type
_entity.pdbx_description
1 polymer ?
#
loop_
_entity_poly.entity_id
_entity_poly.type
_entity_poly.pdbx_seq_one_letter_code
_entity_poly.pdbx_strand_id
1 'polypeptide(L)'
;MEKMELMNTIFLGIITSFVASIVFTYLFTRLKPNLKISDEIAFRNGTFKIKIINKSKYAATNIKADMSYIGYFNVPGGRERRSYKIDLLKDNIFDIDKFEKKSEHANNTYRFVTRQNLREGFTESNSEYIRFKITATHSLSNIGKVFEKQYNVNQITNGEFSFGNITTIS
;
A
#
# COMPACT_ATOMS: atom_id res chain seq x y z
N MET A 1 36.92 -41.66 -22.11
CA MET A 1 35.78 -41.08 -22.85
C MET A 1 34.60 -40.85 -21.91
N GLU A 2 34.11 -41.90 -21.24
CA GLU A 2 33.02 -41.84 -20.25
C GLU A 2 33.20 -40.79 -19.12
N LYS A 3 34.38 -40.72 -18.48
CA LYS A 3 34.65 -39.71 -17.42
C LYS A 3 34.54 -38.26 -17.92
N MET A 4 34.87 -38.01 -19.18
CA MET A 4 34.83 -36.67 -19.76
C MET A 4 33.40 -36.27 -20.12
N GLU A 5 32.59 -37.21 -20.62
CA GLU A 5 31.16 -37.00 -20.87
C GLU A 5 30.38 -36.78 -19.58
N LEU A 6 30.72 -37.52 -18.52
CA LEU A 6 30.14 -37.33 -17.19
C LEU A 6 30.45 -35.92 -16.66
N MET A 7 31.70 -35.48 -16.77
CA MET A 7 32.11 -34.15 -16.30
C MET A 7 31.42 -33.02 -17.08
N ASN A 8 31.28 -33.16 -18.40
CA ASN A 8 30.55 -32.20 -19.23
C ASN A 8 29.07 -32.12 -18.84
N THR A 9 28.43 -33.27 -18.58
CA THR A 9 27.02 -33.33 -18.16
C THR A 9 26.81 -32.64 -16.82
N ILE A 10 27.70 -32.88 -15.85
CA ILE A 10 27.65 -32.22 -14.54
C ILE A 10 27.82 -30.71 -14.70
N PHE A 11 28.81 -30.26 -15.46
CA PHE A 11 29.08 -28.83 -15.66
C PHE A 11 27.91 -28.13 -16.36
N LEU A 12 27.34 -28.75 -17.39
CA LEU A 12 26.15 -28.25 -18.08
C LEU A 12 24.93 -28.20 -17.14
N GLY A 13 24.76 -29.21 -16.29
CA GLY A 13 23.73 -29.23 -15.25
C GLY A 13 23.85 -28.07 -14.26
N ILE A 14 25.08 -27.74 -13.84
CA ILE A 14 25.35 -26.60 -12.96
C ILE A 14 25.02 -25.28 -13.65
N ILE A 15 25.51 -25.07 -14.88
CA ILE A 15 25.26 -23.83 -15.64
C ILE A 15 23.77 -23.64 -15.90
N THR A 16 23.07 -24.68 -16.35
CA THR A 16 21.63 -24.60 -16.64
C THR A 16 20.82 -24.32 -15.39
N SER A 17 21.15 -24.93 -14.26
CA SER A 17 20.52 -24.65 -12.96
C SER A 17 20.76 -23.20 -12.51
N PHE A 18 21.98 -22.70 -12.71
CA PHE A 18 22.32 -21.32 -12.37
C PHE A 18 21.57 -20.31 -13.24
N VAL A 19 21.53 -20.53 -14.56
CA VAL A 19 20.77 -19.68 -15.50
C VAL A 19 19.27 -19.71 -15.18
N ALA A 20 18.71 -20.90 -14.94
CA ALA A 20 17.31 -21.04 -14.53
C ALA A 20 17.03 -20.24 -13.25
N SER A 21 17.89 -20.34 -12.24
CA SER A 21 17.76 -19.60 -10.99
C SER A 21 17.75 -18.09 -11.20
N ILE A 22 18.63 -17.55 -12.06
CA ILE A 22 18.66 -16.13 -12.40
C ILE A 22 17.34 -15.71 -13.06
N VAL A 23 16.86 -16.47 -14.04
CA VAL A 23 15.62 -16.17 -14.78
C VAL A 23 14.41 -16.20 -13.84
N PHE A 24 14.29 -17.23 -13.01
CA PHE A 24 13.21 -17.31 -12.02
C PHE A 24 13.26 -16.14 -11.04
N THR A 25 14.43 -15.87 -10.46
CA THR A 25 14.61 -14.74 -9.53
C THR A 25 14.19 -13.42 -10.18
N TYR A 26 14.63 -13.17 -11.42
CA TYR A 26 14.26 -11.97 -12.17
C TYR A 26 12.74 -11.86 -12.37
N LEU A 27 12.06 -12.94 -12.76
CA LEU A 27 10.61 -12.96 -12.93
C LEU A 27 9.87 -12.71 -11.61
N PHE A 28 10.31 -13.35 -10.51
CA PHE A 28 9.69 -13.19 -9.19
C PHE A 28 9.83 -11.76 -8.64
N THR A 29 10.95 -11.07 -8.88
CA THR A 29 11.11 -9.67 -8.42
C THR A 29 10.12 -8.69 -9.08
N ARG A 30 9.53 -9.07 -10.22
CA ARG A 30 8.49 -8.29 -10.91
C ARG A 30 7.07 -8.59 -10.41
N LEU A 31 6.84 -9.73 -9.77
CA LEU A 31 5.54 -10.17 -9.25
C LEU A 31 5.31 -9.64 -7.83
N LYS A 32 5.16 -8.32 -7.70
CA LYS A 32 4.87 -7.64 -6.43
C LYS A 32 3.61 -6.79 -6.55
N PRO A 33 2.87 -6.54 -5.45
CA PRO A 33 1.69 -5.71 -5.53
C PRO A 33 2.09 -4.25 -5.81
N ASN A 34 1.20 -3.53 -6.50
CA ASN A 34 1.38 -2.14 -6.88
C ASN A 34 0.11 -1.36 -6.53
N LEU A 35 0.02 -0.90 -5.29
CA LEU A 35 -1.09 -0.08 -4.82
C LEU A 35 -0.73 1.41 -4.92
N LYS A 36 -1.68 2.22 -5.40
CA LYS A 36 -1.66 3.68 -5.25
C LYS A 36 -2.59 4.05 -4.10
N ILE A 37 -2.08 4.81 -3.13
CA ILE A 37 -2.87 5.47 -2.09
C ILE A 37 -3.24 6.87 -2.60
N SER A 38 -4.46 7.36 -2.30
CA SER A 38 -4.90 8.71 -2.66
C SER A 38 -3.98 9.78 -2.10
N ASP A 39 -3.81 10.87 -2.83
CA ASP A 39 -2.94 11.97 -2.43
C ASP A 39 -3.59 12.87 -1.35
N GLU A 40 -4.92 12.77 -1.22
CA GLU A 40 -5.76 13.47 -0.26
C GLU A 40 -6.65 12.49 0.53
N ILE A 41 -7.21 12.99 1.64
CA ILE A 41 -8.24 12.34 2.45
C ILE A 41 -9.55 13.07 2.20
N ALA A 42 -10.60 12.35 1.81
CA ALA A 42 -11.91 12.94 1.56
C ALA A 42 -12.75 12.99 2.85
N PHE A 43 -13.39 14.12 3.12
CA PHE A 43 -14.32 14.30 4.23
C PHE A 43 -15.74 14.62 3.72
N ARG A 44 -16.70 13.75 4.05
CA ARG A 44 -18.13 13.99 3.78
C ARG A 44 -18.98 13.29 4.84
N ASN A 45 -20.07 13.96 5.24
CA ASN A 45 -21.07 13.43 6.18
C ASN A 45 -20.46 12.86 7.48
N GLY A 46 -19.47 13.56 8.06
CA GLY A 46 -18.84 13.14 9.32
C GLY A 46 -17.89 11.94 9.21
N THR A 47 -17.49 11.55 8.00
CA THR A 47 -16.55 10.44 7.80
C THR A 47 -15.36 10.87 6.96
N PHE A 48 -14.19 10.34 7.30
CA PHE A 48 -12.96 10.51 6.55
C PHE A 48 -12.67 9.24 5.76
N LYS A 49 -12.31 9.40 4.49
CA LYS A 49 -12.10 8.29 3.55
C LYS A 49 -10.71 8.41 2.93
N ILE A 50 -10.00 7.28 2.84
CA ILE A 50 -8.76 7.14 2.06
C ILE A 50 -9.00 6.11 0.97
N LYS A 51 -8.76 6.48 -0.28
CA LYS A 51 -8.93 5.59 -1.42
C LYS A 51 -7.61 4.94 -1.78
N ILE A 52 -7.65 3.64 -2.01
CA ILE A 52 -6.56 2.89 -2.59
C ILE A 52 -6.98 2.29 -3.92
N ILE A 53 -6.02 2.13 -4.83
CA ILE A 53 -6.21 1.60 -6.18
C ILE A 53 -5.13 0.56 -6.43
N ASN A 54 -5.52 -0.66 -6.78
CA ASN A 54 -4.61 -1.65 -7.30
C ASN A 54 -4.29 -1.35 -8.77
N LYS A 55 -3.01 -1.09 -9.05
CA LYS A 55 -2.44 -0.85 -10.38
C LYS A 55 -1.71 -2.06 -10.95
N SER A 56 -1.67 -3.18 -10.22
CA SER A 56 -1.07 -4.43 -10.71
C SER A 56 -1.95 -5.12 -11.74
N LYS A 57 -1.34 -5.93 -12.60
CA LYS A 57 -2.05 -6.84 -13.53
C LYS A 57 -2.72 -8.04 -12.82
N TYR A 58 -2.47 -8.18 -11.52
CA TYR A 58 -2.96 -9.25 -10.66
C TYR A 58 -3.66 -8.65 -9.44
N ALA A 59 -4.54 -9.42 -8.83
CA ALA A 59 -5.20 -9.05 -7.59
C ALA A 59 -4.17 -8.90 -6.44
N ALA A 60 -4.47 -7.99 -5.53
CA ALA A 60 -3.75 -7.84 -4.27
C ALA A 60 -4.59 -8.49 -3.16
N THR A 61 -3.96 -9.30 -2.31
CA THR A 61 -4.63 -10.08 -1.26
C THR A 61 -4.04 -9.80 0.12
N ASN A 62 -4.70 -10.28 1.18
CA ASN A 62 -4.25 -10.14 2.58
C ASN A 62 -3.94 -8.68 2.95
N ILE A 63 -4.84 -7.78 2.55
CA ILE A 63 -4.61 -6.35 2.68
C ILE A 63 -4.93 -5.92 4.10
N LYS A 64 -3.97 -5.28 4.76
CA LYS A 64 -4.12 -4.72 6.12
C LYS A 64 -3.66 -3.28 6.12
N ALA A 65 -4.45 -2.40 6.72
CA ALA A 65 -4.18 -0.99 6.84
C ALA A 65 -4.03 -0.61 8.31
N ASP A 66 -3.17 0.35 8.58
CA ASP A 66 -2.99 0.98 9.87
C ASP A 66 -2.95 2.49 9.66
N MET A 67 -3.54 3.23 10.59
CA MET A 67 -3.56 4.68 10.57
C MET A 67 -3.15 5.20 11.93
N SER A 68 -2.26 6.21 11.93
CA SER A 68 -1.79 6.85 13.14
C SER A 68 -1.60 8.35 12.93
N TYR A 69 -1.94 9.12 13.96
CA TYR A 69 -1.50 10.49 14.08
C TYR A 69 -0.07 10.52 14.62
N ILE A 70 0.77 11.40 14.10
CA ILE A 70 2.14 11.62 14.57
C ILE A 70 2.33 13.12 14.78
N GLY A 71 2.69 13.51 16.00
CA GLY A 71 2.94 14.91 16.34
C GLY A 71 3.91 15.08 17.51
N TYR A 72 4.13 16.34 17.89
CA TYR A 72 5.05 16.73 18.97
C TYR A 72 4.28 17.37 20.10
N PHE A 73 4.51 16.89 21.33
CA PHE A 73 3.84 17.38 22.52
C PHE A 73 4.87 18.03 23.44
N ASN A 74 4.50 19.18 24.01
CA ASN A 74 5.32 19.83 25.02
C ASN A 74 5.25 19.02 26.32
N VAL A 75 6.41 18.61 26.81
CA VAL A 75 6.57 17.91 28.09
C VAL A 75 7.56 18.70 28.95
N PRO A 76 7.53 18.58 30.28
CA PRO A 76 8.55 19.21 31.13
C PRO A 76 9.95 18.80 30.66
N GLY A 77 10.77 19.76 30.25
CA GLY A 77 12.14 19.52 29.74
C GLY A 77 12.29 19.39 28.23
N GLY A 78 11.23 19.54 27.42
CA GLY A 78 11.37 19.62 25.96
C GLY A 78 10.12 19.26 25.16
N ARG A 79 10.33 18.75 23.94
CA ARG A 79 9.28 18.25 23.06
C ARG A 79 9.45 16.74 22.86
N GLU A 80 8.38 15.99 23.09
CA GLU A 80 8.34 14.55 22.86
C GLU A 80 7.50 14.26 21.61
N ARG A 81 8.01 13.38 20.74
CA ARG A 81 7.24 12.88 19.60
C ARG A 81 6.33 11.76 20.07
N ARG A 82 5.02 11.91 19.89
CA ARG A 82 4.03 10.87 20.20
C ARG A 82 3.27 10.45 18.96
N SER A 83 2.77 9.23 19.01
CA SER A 83 1.86 8.71 18.00
C SER A 83 0.66 8.05 18.65
N TYR A 84 -0.52 8.30 18.10
CA TYR A 84 -1.76 7.64 18.54
C TYR A 84 -2.40 6.93 17.37
N LYS A 85 -2.98 5.77 17.63
CA LYS A 85 -3.69 4.99 16.63
C LYS A 85 -4.99 5.68 16.28
N ILE A 86 -5.30 5.70 14.98
CA ILE A 86 -6.60 6.12 14.45
C ILE A 86 -7.35 4.87 14.01
N ASP A 87 -8.54 4.65 14.55
CA ASP A 87 -9.31 3.45 14.24
C ASP A 87 -10.01 3.56 12.88
N LEU A 88 -9.76 2.56 12.05
CA LEU A 88 -10.49 2.35 10.79
C LEU A 88 -11.71 1.49 11.06
N LEU A 89 -12.84 1.79 10.42
CA LEU A 89 -14.06 0.97 10.52
C LEU A 89 -13.82 -0.47 10.05
N LYS A 90 -12.90 -0.65 9.10
CA LYS A 90 -12.41 -1.94 8.62
C LYS A 90 -10.96 -1.76 8.22
N ASP A 91 -10.05 -2.35 8.98
CA ASP A 91 -8.59 -2.26 8.80
C ASP A 91 -8.03 -3.40 7.94
N ASN A 92 -8.80 -4.45 7.68
CA ASN A 92 -8.39 -5.58 6.83
C ASN A 92 -9.42 -5.90 5.74
N ILE A 93 -8.96 -6.26 4.55
CA ILE A 93 -9.79 -6.80 3.46
C ILE A 93 -9.08 -7.98 2.80
N PHE A 94 -9.86 -8.93 2.28
CA PHE A 94 -9.31 -10.15 1.69
C PHE A 94 -8.56 -9.87 0.40
N ASP A 95 -9.17 -9.10 -0.50
CA ASP A 95 -8.62 -8.83 -1.82
C ASP A 95 -9.10 -7.52 -2.44
N ILE A 96 -8.34 -7.06 -3.44
CA ILE A 96 -8.72 -6.04 -4.42
C ILE A 96 -8.33 -6.55 -5.80
N ASP A 97 -9.26 -6.44 -6.74
CA ASP A 97 -9.09 -6.92 -8.11
C ASP A 97 -7.90 -6.27 -8.83
N LYS A 98 -7.45 -6.93 -9.90
CA LYS A 98 -6.42 -6.42 -10.81
C LYS A 98 -6.87 -5.12 -11.49
N PHE A 99 -5.91 -4.32 -11.92
CA PHE A 99 -6.17 -3.14 -12.71
C PHE A 99 -6.73 -3.50 -14.10
N GLU A 100 -7.87 -2.92 -14.44
CA GLU A 100 -8.49 -3.03 -15.76
C GLU A 100 -8.71 -1.63 -16.34
N LYS A 101 -8.19 -1.40 -17.56
CA LYS A 101 -8.30 -0.08 -18.22
C LYS A 101 -9.73 0.31 -18.58
N LYS A 102 -10.61 -0.69 -18.79
CA LYS A 102 -12.00 -0.52 -19.24
C LYS A 102 -12.96 -1.24 -18.30
N SER A 103 -12.81 -1.08 -16.99
CA SER A 103 -13.81 -1.61 -16.07
C SER A 103 -14.97 -0.63 -15.94
N GLU A 104 -16.19 -1.13 -16.15
CA GLU A 104 -17.42 -0.42 -15.77
C GLU A 104 -17.57 -0.38 -14.24
N HIS A 105 -16.86 -1.25 -13.53
CA HIS A 105 -16.90 -1.39 -12.08
C HIS A 105 -15.56 -1.00 -11.44
N ALA A 106 -15.61 -0.31 -10.29
CA ALA A 106 -14.43 0.16 -9.57
C ALA A 106 -13.82 -0.93 -8.63
N ASN A 107 -13.83 -2.19 -9.05
CA ASN A 107 -13.49 -3.36 -8.22
C ASN A 107 -12.01 -3.40 -7.81
N ASN A 108 -11.14 -2.74 -8.57
CA ASN A 108 -9.72 -2.61 -8.26
C ASN A 108 -9.45 -1.43 -7.29
N THR A 109 -10.48 -0.91 -6.63
CA THR A 109 -10.36 0.20 -5.67
C THR A 109 -11.06 -0.14 -4.36
N TYR A 110 -10.54 0.40 -3.26
CA TYR A 110 -11.18 0.28 -1.95
C TYR A 110 -11.06 1.60 -1.19
N ARG A 111 -12.00 1.87 -0.29
CA ARG A 111 -12.01 3.07 0.56
C ARG A 111 -11.96 2.65 2.03
N PHE A 112 -10.86 2.97 2.69
CA PHE A 112 -10.77 2.89 4.15
C PHE A 112 -11.50 4.08 4.75
N VAL A 113 -12.24 3.84 5.84
CA VAL A 113 -13.11 4.84 6.45
C VAL A 113 -12.79 4.95 7.94
N THR A 114 -12.75 6.15 8.47
CA THR A 114 -12.75 6.43 9.91
C THR A 114 -13.78 7.50 10.25
N ARG A 115 -14.29 7.43 11.48
CA ARG A 115 -15.18 8.44 12.08
C ARG A 115 -14.45 9.35 13.07
N GLN A 116 -13.21 9.02 13.42
CA GLN A 116 -12.41 9.87 14.29
C GLN A 116 -12.09 11.18 13.57
N ASN A 117 -12.14 12.29 14.30
CA ASN A 117 -11.89 13.60 13.72
C ASN A 117 -10.42 13.77 13.39
N LEU A 118 -10.08 13.67 12.10
CA LEU A 118 -8.70 13.76 11.64
C LEU A 118 -8.15 15.18 11.66
N ARG A 119 -8.99 16.21 11.78
CA ARG A 119 -8.53 17.61 11.87
C ARG A 119 -8.18 17.99 13.31
N GLU A 120 -8.64 17.21 14.28
CA GLU A 120 -8.40 17.44 15.69
C GLU A 120 -6.96 17.07 16.06
N GLY A 121 -6.31 17.90 16.88
CA GLY A 121 -4.96 17.65 17.36
C GLY A 121 -3.84 18.21 16.49
N PHE A 122 -4.10 18.57 15.23
CA PHE A 122 -3.17 19.35 14.42
C PHE A 122 -3.01 20.76 15.04
N THR A 123 -1.81 21.04 15.50
CA THR A 123 -1.28 22.37 15.76
C THR A 123 -0.86 23.02 14.44
N GLU A 124 -0.71 24.34 14.39
CA GLU A 124 -0.23 25.07 13.20
C GLU A 124 1.22 24.69 12.79
N SER A 125 1.85 23.72 13.47
CA SER A 125 3.17 23.22 13.15
C SER A 125 3.16 22.27 11.95
N ASN A 126 3.97 22.55 10.94
CA ASN A 126 4.24 21.65 9.80
C ASN A 126 4.91 20.31 10.17
N SER A 127 5.09 20.00 11.45
CA SER A 127 5.76 18.79 11.92
C SER A 127 4.82 17.61 12.18
N GLU A 128 3.51 17.85 12.07
CA GLU A 128 2.46 16.89 12.41
C GLU A 128 1.79 16.34 11.17
N TYR A 129 1.47 15.05 11.19
CA TYR A 129 0.87 14.38 10.04
C TYR A 129 0.16 13.09 10.46
N ILE A 130 -0.78 12.68 9.61
CA ILE A 130 -1.39 11.36 9.66
C ILE A 130 -0.56 10.43 8.78
N ARG A 131 -0.09 9.32 9.36
CA ARG A 131 0.53 8.23 8.64
C ARG A 131 -0.52 7.17 8.35
N PHE A 132 -0.72 6.89 7.07
CA PHE A 132 -1.48 5.74 6.60
C PHE A 132 -0.52 4.70 6.02
N LYS A 133 -0.54 3.50 6.58
CA LYS A 133 0.29 2.37 6.15
C LYS A 133 -0.61 1.24 5.70
N ILE A 134 -0.24 0.58 4.61
CA ILE A 134 -0.95 -0.57 4.08
C ILE A 134 0.04 -1.64 3.68
N THR A 135 -0.24 -2.87 4.09
CA THR A 135 0.45 -4.07 3.62
C THR A 135 -0.48 -4.82 2.67
N ALA A 136 0.08 -5.38 1.62
CA ALA A 136 -0.65 -6.20 0.68
C ALA A 136 0.26 -7.26 0.09
N THR A 137 -0.34 -8.36 -0.32
CA THR A 137 0.34 -9.51 -0.93
C THR A 137 -0.06 -9.65 -2.39
N HIS A 138 0.88 -10.01 -3.25
CA HIS A 138 0.58 -10.33 -4.63
C HIS A 138 -0.07 -11.73 -4.74
N SER A 139 -1.25 -11.82 -5.34
CA SER A 139 -2.06 -13.07 -5.37
C SER A 139 -1.34 -14.30 -5.94
N LEU A 140 -0.47 -14.13 -6.95
CA LEU A 140 0.20 -15.28 -7.59
C LEU A 140 1.52 -15.68 -6.91
N SER A 141 2.30 -14.71 -6.44
CA SER A 141 3.67 -14.94 -5.95
C SER A 141 3.75 -14.98 -4.43
N ASN A 142 2.68 -14.58 -3.73
CA ASN A 142 2.64 -14.36 -2.28
C ASN A 142 3.68 -13.38 -1.73
N ILE A 143 4.31 -12.57 -2.61
CA ILE A 143 5.25 -11.53 -2.18
C ILE A 143 4.48 -10.36 -1.58
N GLY A 144 4.81 -9.99 -0.35
CA GLY A 144 4.27 -8.84 0.35
C GLY A 144 4.99 -7.53 0.01
N LYS A 145 4.27 -6.42 0.07
CA LYS A 145 4.84 -5.06 0.05
C LYS A 145 4.10 -4.14 1.01
N VAL A 146 4.85 -3.24 1.64
CA VAL A 146 4.33 -2.15 2.45
C VAL A 146 4.28 -0.87 1.62
N PHE A 147 3.18 -0.14 1.72
CA PHE A 147 3.00 1.20 1.17
C PHE A 147 2.68 2.15 2.32
N GLU A 148 3.22 3.35 2.26
CA GLU A 148 2.99 4.38 3.27
C GLU A 148 2.69 5.70 2.57
N LYS A 149 1.74 6.45 3.13
CA LYS A 149 1.45 7.84 2.76
C LYS A 149 1.30 8.67 4.02
N GLN A 150 1.87 9.86 4.00
CA GLN A 150 1.73 10.85 5.06
C GLN A 150 0.83 11.97 4.54
N TYR A 151 -0.05 12.44 5.42
CA TYR A 151 -1.02 13.49 5.13
C TYR A 151 -0.92 14.61 6.16
N ASN A 152 -0.81 15.83 5.66
CA ASN A 152 -0.96 17.03 6.48
C ASN A 152 -2.44 17.47 6.49
N VAL A 153 -2.79 18.37 7.40
CA VAL A 153 -4.16 18.92 7.51
C VAL A 153 -4.68 19.51 6.19
N ASN A 154 -3.81 20.10 5.38
CA ASN A 154 -4.14 20.70 4.08
C ASN A 154 -4.50 19.66 3.00
N GLN A 155 -4.20 18.37 3.23
CA GLN A 155 -4.56 17.27 2.32
C GLN A 155 -5.89 16.61 2.74
N ILE A 156 -6.61 17.21 3.69
CA ILE A 156 -7.96 16.79 4.09
C ILE A 156 -8.96 17.71 3.39
N THR A 157 -9.61 17.17 2.36
CA THR A 157 -10.49 17.93 1.46
C THR A 157 -11.94 17.55 1.69
N ASN A 158 -12.82 18.55 1.72
CA ASN A 158 -14.27 18.31 1.81
C ASN A 158 -14.79 17.82 0.45
N GLY A 159 -15.57 16.74 0.43
CA GLY A 159 -16.11 16.15 -0.78
C GLY A 159 -16.00 14.63 -0.79
N GLU A 160 -16.18 14.03 -1.96
CA GLU A 160 -16.05 12.59 -2.15
C GLU A 160 -15.14 12.21 -3.32
N PHE A 161 -14.46 11.07 -3.19
CA PHE A 161 -13.67 10.56 -4.30
C PHE A 161 -14.54 10.22 -5.50
N SER A 162 -14.13 10.72 -6.66
CA SER A 162 -14.74 10.35 -7.93
C SER A 162 -14.75 8.83 -8.14
N PHE A 163 -15.71 8.38 -8.93
CA PHE A 163 -15.86 6.95 -9.25
C PHE A 163 -14.68 6.41 -10.07
N GLY A 164 -14.45 5.10 -9.99
CA GLY A 164 -13.44 4.42 -10.81
C GLY A 164 -12.00 4.67 -10.37
N ASN A 165 -11.07 4.76 -11.33
CA ASN A 165 -9.62 4.73 -11.10
C ASN A 165 -8.99 6.10 -10.78
N ILE A 166 -9.80 7.06 -10.34
CA ILE A 166 -9.38 8.43 -10.08
C ILE A 166 -9.26 8.64 -8.57
N THR A 167 -8.18 9.31 -8.12
CA THR A 167 -7.95 9.64 -6.71
C THR A 167 -8.37 11.07 -6.35
N THR A 168 -8.95 11.81 -7.30
CA THR A 168 -9.44 13.18 -7.14
C THR A 168 -10.75 13.20 -6.35
N ILE A 169 -10.94 14.28 -5.59
CA ILE A 169 -12.13 14.56 -4.80
C ILE A 169 -12.99 15.57 -5.57
N SER A 170 -14.30 15.33 -5.59
CA SER A 170 -15.34 16.18 -6.20
C SER A 170 -16.37 16.62 -5.17
#